data_AF-A0A1V6ESG6-F1
#
_entry.id   AF-A0A1V6ESG6-F1
#
_cell.length_a   1.000
_cell.length_b   1.000
_cell.length_c   1.000
_cell.angle_alpha   90.00
_cell.angle_beta   90.00
_cell.angle_gamma   90.00
#
_symmetry.space_group_name_H-M   'P 1'
#
loop_
_entity.id
_entity.type
_entity.pdbx_description
1 polymer ?
#
loop_
_entity_poly.entity_id
_entity_poly.type
_entity_poly.pdbx_seq_one_letter_code
_entity_poly.pdbx_strand_id
1 'polypeptide(L)'
;MKTVYVITMWSGGRPAKKWKSEILPETTQQGTGVSFISTGTKLRVTVIGNISVEEYESGKEELEMGYGSGSSAAESDSSIRPGNVERLF
;
A
#
# COMPACT_ATOMS: atom_id res chain seq x y z
N MET A 1 7.79 20.99 -9.19
CA MET A 1 6.95 20.09 -8.37
C MET A 1 6.74 18.81 -9.16
N LYS A 2 6.81 17.65 -8.50
CA LYS A 2 6.71 16.33 -9.15
C LYS A 2 5.46 15.62 -8.66
N THR A 3 4.65 15.07 -9.55
CA THR A 3 3.48 14.28 -9.15
C THR A 3 3.92 12.90 -8.65
N VAL A 4 3.31 12.42 -7.57
CA VAL A 4 3.49 11.07 -7.04
C VAL A 4 2.15 10.40 -6.90
N TYR A 5 2.06 9.17 -7.39
CA TYR A 5 0.90 8.32 -7.28
C TYR A 5 1.11 7.33 -6.14
N VAL A 6 0.21 7.33 -5.16
CA VAL A 6 0.16 6.32 -4.10
C VAL A 6 -0.86 5.28 -4.49
N ILE A 7 -0.40 4.05 -4.66
CA ILE A 7 -1.25 2.90 -4.97
C ILE A 7 -1.45 2.12 -3.67
N THR A 8 -2.69 1.98 -3.22
CA THR A 8 -3.05 1.24 -2.00
C THR A 8 -3.86 0.01 -2.37
N MET A 9 -3.38 -1.18 -1.99
CA MET A 9 -4.16 -2.42 -2.03
C MET A 9 -4.88 -2.62 -0.70
N TRP A 10 -6.18 -2.90 -0.77
CA TRP A 10 -7.06 -3.05 0.38
C TRP A 10 -7.40 -4.52 0.63
N SER A 11 -7.45 -4.91 1.90
CA SER A 11 -7.91 -6.24 2.31
C SER A 11 -8.68 -6.12 3.61
N GLY A 12 -9.92 -6.63 3.66
CA GLY A 12 -10.76 -6.58 4.85
C GLY A 12 -11.01 -5.17 5.41
N GLY A 13 -11.13 -4.16 4.53
CA GLY A 13 -11.40 -2.77 4.93
C GLY A 13 -10.19 -1.97 5.42
N ARG A 14 -8.98 -2.56 5.42
CA ARG A 14 -7.73 -1.89 5.82
C ARG A 14 -6.68 -1.89 4.70
N PRO A 15 -5.76 -0.91 4.68
CA PRO A 15 -4.68 -0.88 3.70
C PRO A 15 -3.72 -2.05 3.98
N ALA A 16 -3.61 -2.98 3.04
CA ALA A 16 -2.74 -4.15 3.14
C ALA A 16 -1.32 -3.86 2.65
N LYS A 17 -1.21 -3.09 1.57
CA LYS A 17 0.10 -2.69 1.01
C LYS A 17 -0.02 -1.39 0.23
N LYS A 18 1.01 -0.55 0.33
CA LYS A 18 1.12 0.70 -0.40
C LYS A 18 2.38 0.72 -1.26
N TRP A 19 2.28 1.34 -2.42
CA TRP A 19 3.39 1.63 -3.31
C TRP A 19 3.34 3.08 -3.76
N LYS A 20 4.49 3.56 -4.23
CA LYS A 20 4.61 4.84 -4.92
C LYS A 20 5.02 4.61 -6.37
N SER A 21 4.49 5.44 -7.25
CA SER A 21 4.91 5.55 -8.65
C SER A 21 5.04 7.03 -9.00
N GLU A 22 5.99 7.36 -9.85
CA GLU A 22 6.17 8.73 -10.39
C GLU A 22 5.40 8.94 -11.70
N ILE A 23 4.87 7.85 -12.25
CA ILE A 23 4.09 7.81 -13.49
C ILE A 23 2.69 7.28 -13.14
N LEU A 24 1.67 7.80 -13.81
CA LEU A 24 0.30 7.34 -13.65
C LEU A 24 0.22 5.81 -13.89
N PRO A 25 -0.35 5.02 -12.96
CA PRO A 25 -0.53 3.59 -13.17
C PRO A 25 -1.45 3.30 -14.36
N GLU A 26 -1.09 2.31 -15.16
CA GLU A 26 -1.89 1.82 -16.28
C GLU A 26 -2.93 0.83 -15.77
N THR A 27 -4.21 1.06 -16.07
CA THR A 27 -5.26 0.08 -15.79
C THR A 27 -5.03 -1.18 -16.62
N THR A 28 -5.21 -2.36 -16.02
CA THR A 28 -5.12 -3.64 -16.76
C THR A 28 -6.23 -3.73 -17.80
N GLN A 29 -6.03 -4.52 -18.87
CA GLN A 29 -7.03 -4.68 -19.95
C GLN A 29 -8.40 -5.13 -19.44
N GLN A 30 -8.43 -5.92 -18.36
CA GLN A 30 -9.66 -6.41 -17.75
C GLN A 30 -10.31 -5.39 -16.79
N GLY A 31 -9.66 -4.26 -16.50
CA GLY A 31 -10.16 -3.25 -15.57
C GLY A 31 -10.10 -3.65 -14.10
N THR A 32 -9.49 -4.80 -13.77
CA THR A 32 -9.48 -5.39 -12.42
C THR A 32 -8.25 -5.02 -11.59
N GLY A 33 -7.36 -4.17 -12.12
CA GLY A 33 -6.11 -3.85 -11.48
C GLY A 33 -5.32 -2.76 -12.17
N VAL A 34 -4.10 -2.53 -11.69
CA VAL A 34 -3.17 -1.53 -12.22
C VAL A 34 -1.75 -2.09 -12.37
N SER A 35 -1.02 -1.59 -13.36
CA SER A 35 0.40 -1.86 -13.63
C SER A 35 1.19 -0.56 -13.54
N PHE A 36 2.30 -0.55 -12.80
CA PHE A 36 3.13 0.64 -12.60
C PHE A 36 4.59 0.28 -12.32
N ILE A 37 5.49 1.26 -12.36
CA ILE A 37 6.88 1.09 -11.93
C ILE A 37 6.98 1.57 -10.49
N SER A 38 7.37 0.69 -9.56
CA SER A 38 7.50 1.08 -8.16
C SER A 38 8.71 2.00 -7.98
N THR A 39 8.52 3.15 -7.34
CA THR A 39 9.61 4.09 -7.05
C THR A 39 10.68 3.46 -6.16
N GLY A 40 10.30 2.60 -5.21
CA GLY A 40 11.22 2.00 -4.24
C GLY A 40 12.05 0.84 -4.80
N THR A 41 11.45 -0.03 -5.63
CA THR A 41 12.15 -1.21 -6.17
C THR A 41 12.61 -1.05 -7.61
N LYS A 42 12.11 -0.03 -8.33
CA LYS A 42 12.30 0.19 -9.77
C LYS A 42 11.81 -0.95 -10.66
N LEU A 43 11.03 -1.89 -10.11
CA LEU A 43 10.44 -2.99 -10.86
C LEU A 43 9.03 -2.63 -11.34
N ARG A 44 8.62 -3.23 -12.46
CA ARG A 44 7.21 -3.22 -12.88
C ARG A 44 6.42 -4.12 -11.94
N VAL A 45 5.35 -3.58 -11.38
CA VAL A 45 4.44 -4.25 -10.45
C VAL A 45 3.05 -4.22 -11.06
N THR A 46 2.39 -5.38 -11.10
CA THR A 46 0.98 -5.49 -11.44
C THR A 46 0.22 -5.93 -10.20
N VAL A 47 -0.81 -5.18 -9.83
CA VAL A 47 -1.68 -5.49 -8.70
C VAL A 47 -3.09 -5.66 -9.22
N ILE A 48 -3.75 -6.75 -8.83
CA ILE A 48 -5.13 -7.09 -9.19
C ILE A 48 -5.95 -7.10 -7.90
N GLY A 49 -7.17 -6.54 -7.91
CA GLY A 49 -8.11 -6.57 -6.79
C GLY A 49 -8.58 -5.20 -6.34
N ASN A 50 -8.97 -5.09 -5.06
CA ASN A 50 -9.47 -3.85 -4.47
C ASN A 50 -8.32 -2.86 -4.23
N ILE A 51 -8.24 -1.83 -5.08
CA ILE A 51 -7.11 -0.91 -5.15
C ILE A 51 -7.63 0.54 -5.24
N SER A 52 -6.98 1.46 -4.54
CA SER A 52 -7.11 2.89 -4.77
C SER A 52 -5.80 3.47 -5.32
N VAL A 53 -5.92 4.51 -6.16
CA VAL A 53 -4.78 5.29 -6.67
C VAL A 53 -5.06 6.75 -6.33
N GLU A 54 -4.15 7.35 -5.59
CA GLU A 54 -4.25 8.73 -5.09
C GLU A 54 -3.11 9.57 -5.69
N GLU A 55 -3.43 10.74 -6.23
CA GLU A 55 -2.45 11.66 -6.84
C GLU A 55 -2.04 12.73 -5.83
N TYR A 56 -0.73 12.92 -5.66
CA TYR A 56 -0.15 13.91 -4.76
C TYR A 56 0.89 14.78 -5.48
N GLU A 57 1.03 16.02 -5.01
CA GLU A 57 2.13 16.89 -5.39
C GLU A 57 3.29 16.72 -4.40
N SER A 58 4.49 16.38 -4.90
CA SER A 58 5.70 16.19 -4.11
C SER A 58 6.04 17.47 -3.34
N GLY A 59 6.04 17.37 -2.01
CA GLY A 59 6.11 18.47 -1.04
C GLY A 59 4.92 18.50 -0.08
N LYS A 60 3.73 18.05 -0.51
CA LYS A 60 2.54 17.88 0.34
C LYS A 60 2.46 16.47 0.96
N GLU A 61 3.09 15.49 0.32
CA GLU A 61 3.13 14.08 0.76
C GLU A 61 3.77 13.88 2.15
N GLU A 62 4.84 14.62 2.46
CA GLU A 62 5.58 14.49 3.72
C GLU A 62 4.74 14.90 4.94
N LEU A 63 3.78 15.82 4.74
CA LEU A 63 2.89 16.31 5.79
C LEU A 63 1.77 15.31 6.12
N GLU A 64 1.26 14.56 5.14
CA GLU A 64 0.13 13.63 5.35
C GLU A 64 0.58 12.21 5.74
N MET A 65 1.78 11.76 5.33
CA MET A 65 2.33 10.48 5.80
C MET A 65 2.83 10.54 7.26
N GLY A 66 3.06 11.74 7.81
CA GLY A 66 3.51 11.95 9.19
C GLY A 66 2.47 11.71 10.29
N TYR A 67 1.17 11.70 9.95
CA TYR A 67 0.10 11.55 10.95
C TYR A 67 -0.35 10.09 11.19
N GLY A 68 0.21 9.11 10.47
CA GLY A 68 -0.13 7.69 10.63
C GLY A 68 0.78 6.90 11.59
N SER A 69 1.86 7.49 12.10
CA SER A 69 2.86 6.80 12.93
C SER A 69 2.70 7.04 14.45
N GLY A 70 1.57 7.60 14.89
CA GLY A 70 1.39 8.12 16.25
C GLY A 70 0.27 7.51 17.08
N SER A 71 -0.17 6.27 16.81
CA SER A 71 -1.06 5.56 17.74
C SER A 71 -0.40 4.26 18.19
N SER A 72 0.41 4.37 19.24
CA SER A 72 0.90 3.25 20.05
C SER A 72 0.79 3.64 21.52
N ALA A 73 0.43 2.63 22.34
CA ALA A 73 0.13 2.61 23.78
C ALA A 73 -1.34 2.91 24.12
N ALA A 74 -2.08 2.07 24.86
CA ALA A 74 -1.85 0.80 25.56
C ALA A 74 -3.23 0.11 25.66
N GLU A 75 -3.36 -1.21 25.61
CA GLU A 75 -3.47 -2.02 26.84
C GLU A 75 -2.79 -3.39 26.68
N SER A 76 -2.00 -3.72 27.69
CA SER A 76 -1.33 -4.97 27.96
C SER A 76 -2.33 -6.10 28.23
N ASP A 77 -2.10 -7.32 27.73
CA ASP A 77 -1.51 -8.41 28.53
C ASP A 77 -1.70 -9.81 27.90
N SER A 78 -0.64 -10.60 28.07
CA SER A 78 -0.51 -12.07 28.09
C SER A 78 -1.23 -12.96 27.06
N SER A 79 -0.46 -13.48 26.08
CA SER A 79 0.03 -14.88 26.14
C SER A 79 0.58 -15.39 24.78
N ILE A 80 1.91 -15.63 24.77
CA ILE A 80 2.65 -16.73 24.10
C ILE A 80 2.22 -17.13 22.67
N ARG A 81 3.02 -16.70 21.68
CA ARG A 81 3.16 -17.39 20.38
C ARG A 81 3.97 -18.70 20.57
N PRO A 82 3.70 -19.78 19.81
CA PRO A 82 4.30 -19.94 18.48
C PRO A 82 3.25 -20.45 17.46
N GLY A 83 3.26 -20.03 16.20
CA GLY A 83 4.14 -20.61 15.20
C GLY A 83 3.40 -20.65 13.86
N ASN A 84 4.16 -20.54 12.78
CA ASN A 84 3.71 -20.15 11.46
C ASN A 84 3.30 -21.36 10.62
N VAL A 85 2.30 -21.17 9.74
CA VAL A 85 1.89 -22.06 8.63
C VAL A 85 1.14 -23.33 9.06
N GLU A 86 -0.17 -23.36 8.76
CA GLU A 86 -0.94 -24.60 8.68
C GLU A 86 -1.19 -24.97 7.21
N ARG A 87 -0.86 -26.22 6.85
CA ARG A 87 -1.12 -26.84 5.56
C ARG A 87 -2.60 -27.20 5.45
N LEU A 88 -3.21 -26.83 4.33
CA LEU A 88 -4.55 -27.26 3.94
C LEU A 88 -4.57 -28.76 3.59
N PHE A 89 -5.57 -29.48 4.08
CA PHE A 89 -6.12 -30.69 3.46
C PHE A 89 -7.58 -30.41 3.09
#